data_AF-A0A2Z5FZT9-F1
#
_entry.id   AF-A0A2Z5FZT9-F1
#
_cell.length_a   1.000
_cell.length_b   1.000
_cell.length_c   1.000
_cell.angle_alpha   90.00
_cell.angle_beta   90.00
_cell.angle_gamma   90.00
#
_symmetry.space_group_name_H-M   'P 1'
#
loop_
_entity.id
_entity.type
_entity.pdbx_description
1 polymer ?
#
loop_
_entity_poly.entity_id
_entity_poly.type
_entity_poly.pdbx_seq_one_letter_code
_entity_poly.pdbx_strand_id
1 'polypeptide(L)'
;MSEEERGDEFSVSRRNFLRGLGTALGGVALGGGAVGAAFGQGGIPSGYTFYRLITVGNTYANQNDIGGITPAVMLGSVNSVEGDPSAGVVFFHGTSKATSEPTVFRQIVSYRGGTPSPNGIDVLLTHGSTLTSIEGVPPEQLPLLVSNIGTGSGNASGNYATTIAAEDTGENSEDGSMSLKSLPGVYLYTFATKSWKKVVRFGDPSPDGGKYGGIFGDVVLNDDDSVTLVAATTEPPAGTSYSASASRTRRAFAGSHALVQVKDSSRSVVLLKSGDMLPGTHAMIESFGLIDVSKGRHFIAQVGARRADILGAKPGTAVVQGRLDFRGNNRGEGLRLHAASPHLLHERMLKTDSVILGESIIGPRIGVRGLAALVTHDPVFASGIGELEKQRFTTISNAGRDLIVRAGDGRGTRHVAALSAPVVSTEVGISYVAELLEDGSTQLIVTDGTTKTVILRSGDLIEGASVTEINHGYHPAQVDVSGRLAFAAEFLKDPNGDPNNEHNIETSLVIGIPA
;
A
#
# COMPACT_ATOMS: atom_id res chain seq x y z
N MET A 1 -32.88 20.45 46.97
CA MET A 1 -32.94 21.02 45.62
C MET A 1 -31.50 21.26 45.22
N SER A 2 -30.99 20.39 44.37
CA SER A 2 -29.58 20.16 44.04
C SER A 2 -29.25 20.72 42.65
N GLU A 3 -27.96 20.84 42.35
CA GLU A 3 -27.42 21.26 41.06
C GLU A 3 -27.48 20.11 40.02
N GLU A 4 -28.70 19.72 39.67
CA GLU A 4 -29.00 18.94 38.46
C GLU A 4 -29.60 19.87 37.39
N GLU A 5 -29.59 19.45 36.12
CA GLU A 5 -30.02 20.24 34.94
C GLU A 5 -29.13 21.43 34.53
N ARG A 6 -27.84 21.17 34.27
CA ARG A 6 -27.10 21.76 33.11
C ARG A 6 -25.75 21.10 32.87
N GLY A 7 -25.58 20.50 31.69
CA GLY A 7 -24.35 19.80 31.29
C GLY A 7 -24.59 18.98 30.02
N ASP A 8 -24.62 19.66 28.89
CA ASP A 8 -25.06 19.08 27.61
C ASP A 8 -24.15 17.96 27.08
N GLU A 9 -24.75 17.09 26.28
CA GLU A 9 -24.10 16.11 25.42
C GLU A 9 -23.02 16.77 24.55
N PHE A 10 -21.76 16.28 24.58
CA PHE A 10 -20.81 16.33 23.45
C PHE A 10 -19.51 15.53 23.73
N SER A 11 -19.62 14.23 24.07
CA SER A 11 -18.45 13.35 24.24
C SER A 11 -18.06 12.56 22.97
N VAL A 12 -18.82 12.70 21.87
CA VAL A 12 -18.58 12.03 20.57
C VAL A 12 -17.58 12.82 19.72
N SER A 13 -16.36 13.07 20.25
CA SER A 13 -15.31 13.77 19.50
C SER A 13 -13.88 13.30 19.82
N ARG A 14 -13.68 11.97 19.88
CA ARG A 14 -12.34 11.37 19.87
C ARG A 14 -12.27 9.99 19.21
N ARG A 15 -13.35 9.19 19.25
CA ARG A 15 -13.44 7.91 18.53
C ARG A 15 -13.52 8.13 17.01
N ASN A 16 -14.33 9.08 16.54
CA ASN A 16 -14.42 9.45 15.12
C ASN A 16 -13.13 10.11 14.59
N PHE A 17 -12.46 10.92 15.42
CA PHE A 17 -11.14 11.48 15.13
C PHE A 17 -10.07 10.40 14.88
N LEU A 18 -10.14 9.28 15.61
CA LEU A 18 -9.24 8.13 15.39
C LEU A 18 -9.66 7.25 14.21
N ARG A 19 -10.96 7.12 13.89
CA ARG A 19 -11.39 6.44 12.65
C ARG A 19 -10.92 7.19 11.40
N GLY A 20 -11.05 8.53 11.36
CA GLY A 20 -10.54 9.36 10.27
C GLY A 20 -9.00 9.41 10.13
N LEU A 21 -8.26 9.16 11.21
CA LEU A 21 -6.79 9.02 11.15
C LEU A 21 -6.33 7.59 10.80
N GLY A 22 -7.09 6.56 11.20
CA GLY A 22 -6.80 5.15 10.91
C GLY A 22 -6.95 4.77 9.42
N THR A 23 -7.77 5.51 8.67
CA THR A 23 -7.87 5.42 7.20
C THR A 23 -6.77 6.19 6.46
N ALA A 24 -6.06 7.11 7.14
CA ALA A 24 -5.23 8.13 6.49
C ALA A 24 -3.70 7.99 6.67
N LEU A 25 -3.21 7.04 7.47
CA LEU A 25 -1.76 6.87 7.74
C LEU A 25 -0.95 6.16 6.62
N GLY A 26 -1.32 6.36 5.35
CA GLY A 26 -0.45 6.12 4.19
C GLY A 26 0.54 7.29 3.97
N GLY A 27 1.51 7.47 4.88
CA GLY A 27 2.10 8.80 5.16
C GLY A 27 3.26 9.33 4.29
N VAL A 28 3.24 10.67 4.05
CA VAL A 28 4.34 11.60 3.64
C VAL A 28 5.03 11.32 2.26
N ALA A 29 4.76 11.86 1.02
CA ALA A 29 3.80 12.85 0.40
C ALA A 29 4.41 14.22 -0.28
N LEU A 30 4.18 14.94 -1.46
CA LEU A 30 3.23 15.21 -2.68
C LEU A 30 3.80 15.36 -4.16
N GLY A 31 2.89 15.39 -5.21
CA GLY A 31 2.93 15.34 -6.75
C GLY A 31 3.87 16.29 -7.55
N GLY A 32 3.96 16.46 -8.91
CA GLY A 32 3.67 15.66 -10.16
C GLY A 32 3.12 16.22 -11.52
N GLY A 33 3.78 17.01 -12.41
CA GLY A 33 3.15 17.85 -13.52
C GLY A 33 3.51 17.62 -15.05
N ALA A 34 2.70 18.16 -16.00
CA ALA A 34 2.46 17.73 -17.42
C ALA A 34 3.52 18.15 -18.52
N VAL A 35 3.38 18.02 -19.86
CA VAL A 35 2.35 17.64 -20.89
C VAL A 35 3.12 16.92 -22.05
N GLY A 36 2.61 16.06 -22.94
CA GLY A 36 1.32 15.37 -23.11
C GLY A 36 1.01 15.04 -24.60
N ALA A 37 0.49 13.85 -24.92
CA ALA A 37 0.07 13.39 -26.27
C ALA A 37 -0.82 12.11 -26.21
N ALA A 38 -2.07 12.17 -26.68
CA ALA A 38 -3.11 11.17 -26.40
C ALA A 38 -3.02 9.81 -27.15
N PHE A 39 -3.07 8.68 -26.42
CA PHE A 39 -3.20 7.32 -26.98
C PHE A 39 -3.91 6.30 -26.06
N GLY A 40 -5.06 5.78 -26.50
CA GLY A 40 -5.54 4.40 -26.24
C GLY A 40 -5.73 3.94 -24.78
N GLN A 41 -6.74 4.46 -24.10
CA GLN A 41 -7.27 3.94 -22.82
C GLN A 41 -8.02 2.60 -22.99
N GLY A 42 -8.09 1.80 -21.93
CA GLY A 42 -9.15 0.79 -21.77
C GLY A 42 -10.39 1.46 -21.20
N GLY A 43 -11.57 1.20 -21.78
CA GLY A 43 -12.82 1.82 -21.32
C GLY A 43 -13.26 1.32 -19.95
N ILE A 44 -13.92 2.19 -19.17
CA ILE A 44 -14.58 1.81 -17.92
C ILE A 44 -15.64 0.71 -18.18
N PRO A 45 -15.73 -0.35 -17.34
CA PRO A 45 -16.79 -1.35 -17.43
C PRO A 45 -18.20 -0.77 -17.39
N SER A 46 -19.16 -1.49 -17.97
CA SER A 46 -20.56 -1.04 -18.05
C SER A 46 -21.23 -0.89 -16.68
N GLY A 47 -20.79 -1.71 -15.72
CA GLY A 47 -21.14 -1.68 -14.31
C GLY A 47 -20.28 -2.68 -13.54
N TYR A 48 -20.65 -2.90 -12.28
CA TYR A 48 -20.06 -3.93 -11.42
C TYR A 48 -21.17 -4.67 -10.69
N THR A 49 -21.01 -5.99 -10.52
CA THR A 49 -21.81 -6.80 -9.59
C THR A 49 -20.94 -7.15 -8.40
N PHE A 50 -21.43 -6.90 -7.18
CA PHE A 50 -20.69 -7.16 -5.94
C PHE A 50 -21.26 -8.35 -5.17
N TYR A 51 -20.38 -9.05 -4.45
CA TYR A 51 -20.68 -10.27 -3.69
C TYR A 51 -19.87 -10.30 -2.37
N ARG A 52 -20.44 -10.89 -1.32
CA ARG A 52 -19.84 -11.03 0.02
C ARG A 52 -19.21 -12.42 0.16
N LEU A 53 -17.89 -12.51 0.02
CA LEU A 53 -17.15 -13.78 0.06
C LEU A 53 -17.07 -14.38 1.48
N ILE A 54 -16.94 -13.52 2.48
CA ILE A 54 -16.76 -13.85 3.90
C ILE A 54 -17.45 -12.77 4.71
N THR A 55 -18.10 -13.12 5.81
CA THR A 55 -18.61 -12.15 6.79
C THR A 55 -18.21 -12.58 8.20
N VAL A 56 -17.61 -11.67 8.96
CA VAL A 56 -17.12 -11.97 10.32
C VAL A 56 -18.30 -12.38 11.21
N GLY A 57 -18.21 -13.57 11.81
CA GLY A 57 -19.25 -14.13 12.67
C GLY A 57 -20.19 -15.13 11.99
N ASN A 58 -20.30 -15.14 10.66
CA ASN A 58 -21.15 -16.11 9.95
C ASN A 58 -20.50 -17.50 9.91
N THR A 59 -21.19 -18.49 10.48
CA THR A 59 -20.71 -19.88 10.59
C THR A 59 -20.95 -20.68 9.30
N TYR A 60 -20.32 -20.26 8.20
CA TYR A 60 -20.07 -21.18 7.08
C TYR A 60 -19.02 -22.20 7.50
N ALA A 61 -19.16 -23.46 7.06
CA ALA A 61 -18.49 -24.62 7.64
C ALA A 61 -16.96 -24.52 7.77
N ASN A 62 -16.30 -23.71 6.92
CA ASN A 62 -14.85 -23.52 6.92
C ASN A 62 -14.41 -22.12 7.42
N GLN A 63 -15.31 -21.18 7.69
CA GLN A 63 -14.97 -19.77 8.06
C GLN A 63 -14.77 -19.56 9.57
N ASN A 64 -14.68 -20.64 10.35
CA ASN A 64 -14.71 -20.59 11.81
C ASN A 64 -13.49 -19.91 12.46
N ASP A 65 -12.35 -19.84 11.77
CA ASP A 65 -11.10 -19.31 12.35
C ASP A 65 -10.94 -17.79 12.23
N ILE A 66 -11.92 -17.08 11.68
CA ILE A 66 -11.85 -15.62 11.44
C ILE A 66 -12.50 -14.87 12.61
N GLY A 67 -11.69 -14.11 13.36
CA GLY A 67 -12.13 -13.20 14.42
C GLY A 67 -12.43 -11.80 13.91
N GLY A 68 -11.78 -11.37 12.83
CA GLY A 68 -11.94 -10.06 12.21
C GLY A 68 -11.25 -9.97 10.85
N ILE A 69 -11.65 -9.00 10.02
CA ILE A 69 -11.07 -8.69 8.71
C ILE A 69 -10.57 -7.25 8.73
N THR A 70 -9.33 -7.01 8.29
CA THR A 70 -8.80 -5.65 8.10
C THR A 70 -8.96 -5.19 6.65
N PRO A 71 -8.81 -3.88 6.38
CA PRO A 71 -8.80 -3.37 5.00
C PRO A 71 -7.66 -3.85 4.09
N ALA A 72 -6.62 -4.50 4.63
CA ALA A 72 -5.48 -4.99 3.86
C ALA A 72 -5.82 -6.29 3.10
N VAL A 73 -6.57 -6.12 2.01
CA VAL A 73 -7.06 -7.15 1.09
C VAL A 73 -6.23 -7.17 -0.21
N MET A 74 -6.03 -8.34 -0.79
CA MET A 74 -5.27 -8.57 -2.02
C MET A 74 -5.91 -9.65 -2.89
N LEU A 75 -5.99 -9.44 -4.21
CA LEU A 75 -6.26 -10.49 -5.18
C LEU A 75 -4.96 -11.18 -5.61
N GLY A 76 -5.03 -12.51 -5.78
CA GLY A 76 -3.96 -13.33 -6.32
C GLY A 76 -4.50 -14.36 -7.31
N SER A 77 -3.90 -14.46 -8.49
CA SER A 77 -4.27 -15.36 -9.60
C SER A 77 -5.68 -15.24 -10.20
N VAL A 78 -5.69 -15.38 -11.54
CA VAL A 78 -6.85 -15.76 -12.37
C VAL A 78 -6.46 -16.90 -13.32
N ASN A 79 -5.22 -17.38 -13.26
CA ASN A 79 -4.56 -18.20 -14.29
C ASN A 79 -4.41 -19.65 -13.84
N SER A 80 -5.51 -20.18 -13.28
CA SER A 80 -5.65 -21.43 -12.56
C SER A 80 -5.07 -21.49 -11.15
N VAL A 81 -5.87 -22.05 -10.24
CA VAL A 81 -5.51 -22.40 -8.85
C VAL A 81 -5.81 -23.89 -8.70
N GLU A 82 -4.82 -24.68 -8.28
CA GLU A 82 -4.89 -26.16 -8.21
C GLU A 82 -5.37 -26.84 -9.51
N GLY A 83 -5.13 -26.20 -10.66
CA GLY A 83 -5.54 -26.67 -11.98
C GLY A 83 -6.95 -26.23 -12.42
N ASP A 84 -7.70 -25.49 -11.60
CA ASP A 84 -8.99 -24.91 -11.98
C ASP A 84 -8.81 -23.49 -12.55
N PRO A 85 -8.94 -23.26 -13.88
CA PRO A 85 -8.84 -21.93 -14.49
C PRO A 85 -10.00 -21.00 -14.11
N SER A 86 -11.04 -21.52 -13.46
CA SER A 86 -12.15 -20.73 -12.91
C SER A 86 -11.95 -20.40 -11.43
N ALA A 87 -10.78 -20.65 -10.86
CA ALA A 87 -10.47 -20.32 -9.46
C ALA A 87 -9.41 -19.20 -9.35
N GLY A 88 -9.52 -18.42 -8.27
CA GLY A 88 -8.57 -17.39 -7.87
C GLY A 88 -8.40 -17.37 -6.36
N VAL A 89 -7.53 -16.49 -5.87
CA VAL A 89 -7.17 -16.36 -4.45
C VAL A 89 -7.43 -14.93 -3.98
N VAL A 90 -7.85 -14.79 -2.72
CA VAL A 90 -7.86 -13.51 -2.01
C VAL A 90 -7.03 -13.68 -0.73
N PHE A 91 -6.00 -12.86 -0.54
CA PHE A 91 -5.33 -12.74 0.75
C PHE A 91 -5.93 -11.58 1.52
N PHE A 92 -6.02 -11.73 2.83
CA PHE A 92 -6.39 -10.61 3.69
C PHE A 92 -5.72 -10.75 5.06
N HIS A 93 -5.37 -9.62 5.66
CA HIS A 93 -4.98 -9.57 7.06
C HIS A 93 -6.24 -9.46 7.92
N GLY A 94 -6.23 -10.13 9.05
CA GLY A 94 -7.35 -10.20 9.99
C GLY A 94 -6.87 -10.59 11.39
N THR A 95 -7.79 -11.05 12.23
CA THR A 95 -7.44 -11.74 13.47
C THR A 95 -7.95 -13.16 13.48
N SER A 96 -7.20 -14.07 14.11
CA SER A 96 -7.62 -15.43 14.41
C SER A 96 -8.72 -15.44 15.47
N LYS A 97 -9.82 -16.16 15.26
CA LYS A 97 -10.89 -16.33 16.26
C LYS A 97 -10.44 -17.15 17.47
N ALA A 98 -9.51 -18.09 17.26
CA ALA A 98 -9.02 -19.00 18.28
C ALA A 98 -8.02 -18.35 19.25
N THR A 99 -7.30 -17.32 18.80
CA THR A 99 -6.22 -16.67 19.58
C THR A 99 -6.38 -15.16 19.72
N SER A 100 -7.27 -14.51 18.96
CA SER A 100 -7.38 -13.04 18.78
C SER A 100 -6.14 -12.36 18.16
N GLU A 101 -5.12 -13.14 17.80
CA GLU A 101 -3.85 -12.64 17.25
C GLU A 101 -3.96 -12.22 15.78
N PRO A 102 -3.14 -11.26 15.30
CA PRO A 102 -3.00 -10.93 13.89
C PRO A 102 -2.67 -12.14 13.00
N THR A 103 -3.44 -12.31 11.93
CA THR A 103 -3.34 -13.46 11.02
C THR A 103 -3.44 -13.02 9.56
N VAL A 104 -2.60 -13.62 8.70
CA VAL A 104 -2.76 -13.57 7.24
C VAL A 104 -3.53 -14.81 6.79
N PHE A 105 -4.69 -14.57 6.20
CA PHE A 105 -5.56 -15.59 5.64
C PHE A 105 -5.44 -15.67 4.12
N ARG A 106 -5.72 -16.86 3.58
CA ARG A 106 -5.90 -17.13 2.14
C ARG A 106 -7.29 -17.70 1.91
N GLN A 107 -8.14 -17.00 1.18
CA GLN A 107 -9.44 -17.51 0.70
C GLN A 107 -9.30 -17.95 -0.77
N ILE A 108 -9.66 -19.19 -1.08
CA ILE A 108 -9.81 -19.69 -2.45
C ILE A 108 -11.23 -19.36 -2.92
N VAL A 109 -11.38 -18.75 -4.09
CA VAL A 109 -12.67 -18.34 -4.68
C VAL A 109 -12.84 -19.01 -6.04
N SER A 110 -13.94 -19.73 -6.23
CA SER A 110 -14.37 -20.23 -7.54
C SER A 110 -15.28 -19.20 -8.20
N TYR A 111 -15.17 -19.03 -9.51
CA TYR A 111 -16.01 -18.19 -10.36
C TYR A 111 -16.86 -19.05 -11.32
N ARG A 112 -16.95 -20.36 -11.07
CA ARG A 112 -17.72 -21.30 -11.90
C ARG A 112 -19.21 -20.95 -11.85
N GLY A 113 -19.78 -20.58 -12.99
CA GLY A 113 -21.18 -20.16 -13.08
C GLY A 113 -21.41 -18.65 -12.92
N GLY A 114 -20.36 -17.84 -12.89
CA GLY A 114 -20.45 -16.36 -12.87
C GLY A 114 -20.53 -15.76 -11.48
N THR A 115 -21.31 -16.36 -10.57
CA THR A 115 -21.30 -15.99 -9.14
C THR A 115 -20.01 -16.51 -8.47
N PRO A 116 -19.26 -15.68 -7.73
CA PRO A 116 -18.09 -16.12 -6.98
C PRO A 116 -18.49 -16.90 -5.72
N SER A 117 -17.86 -18.04 -5.46
CA SER A 117 -18.10 -18.90 -4.29
C SER A 117 -16.83 -19.09 -3.45
N PRO A 118 -16.88 -18.93 -2.11
CA PRO A 118 -15.77 -19.25 -1.23
C PRO A 118 -15.59 -20.78 -1.12
N ASN A 119 -14.49 -21.32 -1.67
CA ASN A 119 -14.27 -22.77 -1.74
C ASN A 119 -13.42 -23.33 -0.56
N GLY A 120 -12.61 -22.51 0.08
CA GLY A 120 -11.79 -22.90 1.23
C GLY A 120 -10.96 -21.74 1.75
N ILE A 121 -10.61 -21.77 3.04
CA ILE A 121 -9.74 -20.78 3.67
C ILE A 121 -8.58 -21.49 4.38
N ASP A 122 -7.39 -20.89 4.30
CA ASP A 122 -6.19 -21.34 5.00
C ASP A 122 -5.61 -20.19 5.83
N VAL A 123 -5.08 -20.51 7.01
CA VAL A 123 -4.16 -19.63 7.75
C VAL A 123 -2.77 -19.80 7.14
N LEU A 124 -2.18 -18.71 6.62
CA LEU A 124 -0.80 -18.74 6.08
C LEU A 124 0.24 -18.46 7.17
N LEU A 125 -0.08 -17.53 8.07
CA LEU A 125 0.81 -17.03 9.12
C LEU A 125 -0.02 -16.35 10.21
N THR A 126 0.30 -16.61 11.48
CA THR A 126 -0.31 -15.94 12.64
C THR A 126 0.79 -15.44 13.58
N HIS A 127 0.59 -14.30 14.22
CA HIS A 127 1.46 -13.82 15.28
C HIS A 127 1.55 -14.87 16.43
N GLY A 128 2.74 -15.09 16.99
CA GLY A 128 3.01 -16.18 17.93
C GLY A 128 3.06 -17.58 17.32
N SER A 129 2.94 -17.75 15.99
CA SER A 129 3.10 -19.06 15.33
C SER A 129 4.56 -19.40 15.02
N THR A 130 4.85 -20.70 14.86
CA THR A 130 6.21 -21.23 14.79
C THR A 130 6.50 -21.84 13.43
N LEU A 131 7.34 -21.19 12.61
CA LEU A 131 7.79 -21.69 11.31
C LEU A 131 8.96 -22.67 11.49
N THR A 132 8.70 -23.96 11.31
CA THR A 132 9.67 -25.06 11.51
C THR A 132 10.47 -25.43 10.26
N SER A 133 10.07 -24.95 9.07
CA SER A 133 10.75 -25.22 7.81
C SER A 133 10.60 -24.05 6.85
N ILE A 134 11.70 -23.53 6.32
CA ILE A 134 11.76 -22.42 5.35
C ILE A 134 12.90 -22.69 4.38
N GLU A 135 12.63 -22.68 3.07
CA GLU A 135 13.66 -22.86 2.04
C GLU A 135 14.71 -21.73 2.13
N GLY A 136 15.99 -22.07 2.23
CA GLY A 136 17.08 -21.10 2.32
C GLY A 136 17.35 -20.53 3.73
N VAL A 137 16.68 -21.04 4.77
CA VAL A 137 17.08 -20.83 6.17
C VAL A 137 17.77 -22.11 6.69
N PRO A 138 18.99 -22.02 7.24
CA PRO A 138 19.67 -23.18 7.84
C PRO A 138 18.91 -23.77 9.05
N PRO A 139 18.90 -25.10 9.27
CA PRO A 139 18.12 -25.73 10.35
C PRO A 139 18.47 -25.25 11.76
N GLU A 140 19.73 -24.86 12.02
CA GLU A 140 20.17 -24.32 13.30
C GLU A 140 19.58 -22.92 13.61
N GLN A 141 19.13 -22.21 12.57
CA GLN A 141 18.42 -20.93 12.68
C GLN A 141 16.89 -21.11 12.78
N LEU A 142 16.41 -22.35 12.91
CA LEU A 142 15.00 -22.71 13.02
C LEU A 142 14.66 -23.30 14.41
N PRO A 143 13.37 -23.32 14.81
CA PRO A 143 12.26 -22.63 14.14
C PRO A 143 12.33 -21.11 14.32
N LEU A 144 11.55 -20.38 13.52
CA LEU A 144 11.25 -18.96 13.75
C LEU A 144 9.93 -18.84 14.52
N LEU A 145 9.93 -18.17 15.67
CA LEU A 145 8.70 -17.75 16.35
C LEU A 145 8.30 -16.36 15.84
N VAL A 146 7.10 -16.21 15.27
CA VAL A 146 6.67 -15.00 14.54
C VAL A 146 6.25 -13.89 15.52
N SER A 147 7.05 -12.84 15.67
CA SER A 147 6.76 -11.67 16.54
C SER A 147 6.16 -10.47 15.81
N ASN A 148 6.26 -10.41 14.48
CA ASN A 148 5.49 -9.46 13.68
C ASN A 148 5.30 -9.96 12.25
N ILE A 149 4.14 -9.63 11.67
CA ILE A 149 3.85 -9.76 10.25
C ILE A 149 3.66 -8.34 9.72
N GLY A 150 4.53 -7.90 8.81
CA GLY A 150 4.44 -6.55 8.24
C GLY A 150 3.58 -6.50 6.97
N THR A 151 3.82 -5.49 6.15
CA THR A 151 3.25 -5.40 4.81
C THR A 151 3.57 -6.64 3.99
N GLY A 152 2.66 -7.00 3.08
CA GLY A 152 2.86 -8.11 2.16
C GLY A 152 1.91 -8.04 0.98
N SER A 153 2.32 -8.68 -0.11
CA SER A 153 1.70 -8.58 -1.44
C SER A 153 1.52 -9.96 -2.06
N GLY A 154 0.34 -10.21 -2.61
CA GLY A 154 0.08 -11.33 -3.52
C GLY A 154 0.54 -11.05 -4.96
N ASN A 155 0.48 -12.06 -5.84
CA ASN A 155 0.69 -11.91 -7.30
C ASN A 155 -0.24 -12.81 -8.15
N ALA A 156 -0.14 -12.72 -9.49
CA ALA A 156 -0.94 -13.52 -10.42
C ALA A 156 -0.65 -15.05 -10.39
N SER A 157 0.33 -15.52 -9.63
CA SER A 157 0.60 -16.95 -9.37
C SER A 157 -0.06 -17.47 -8.10
N GLY A 158 -0.69 -16.59 -7.30
CA GLY A 158 -1.21 -16.94 -5.97
C GLY A 158 -0.10 -17.11 -4.92
N ASN A 159 1.12 -16.65 -5.20
CA ASN A 159 2.19 -16.56 -4.21
C ASN A 159 2.02 -15.28 -3.37
N TYR A 160 2.62 -15.23 -2.18
CA TYR A 160 2.50 -14.10 -1.23
C TYR A 160 3.83 -13.80 -0.56
N ALA A 161 4.32 -12.56 -0.65
CA ALA A 161 5.55 -12.11 0.01
C ALA A 161 5.22 -11.17 1.18
N THR A 162 5.97 -11.25 2.29
CA THR A 162 5.81 -10.34 3.43
C THR A 162 7.11 -10.20 4.25
N THR A 163 7.22 -9.15 5.05
CA THR A 163 8.26 -9.07 6.09
C THR A 163 7.83 -9.86 7.33
N ILE A 164 8.74 -10.67 7.88
CA ILE A 164 8.54 -11.38 9.16
C ILE A 164 9.63 -10.92 10.12
N ALA A 165 9.23 -10.42 11.29
CA ALA A 165 10.10 -10.35 12.45
C ALA A 165 9.91 -11.61 13.30
N ALA A 166 10.99 -12.08 13.91
CA ALA A 166 10.96 -13.23 14.80
C ALA A 166 11.24 -12.80 16.25
N GLU A 167 10.65 -13.48 17.21
CA GLU A 167 10.81 -13.19 18.64
C GLU A 167 12.21 -13.57 19.10
N ASP A 168 12.80 -12.79 20.03
CA ASP A 168 14.00 -13.21 20.74
C ASP A 168 13.63 -13.92 22.03
N THR A 169 13.66 -15.24 21.98
CA THR A 169 13.44 -16.13 23.13
C THR A 169 14.57 -16.06 24.15
N GLY A 170 15.68 -15.35 23.85
CA GLY A 170 16.80 -15.13 24.78
C GLY A 170 17.64 -16.37 25.09
N GLU A 171 17.32 -17.53 24.50
CA GLU A 171 17.87 -18.85 24.85
C GLU A 171 19.40 -19.01 24.69
N ASN A 172 20.11 -18.02 24.13
CA ASN A 172 21.52 -18.15 23.71
C ASN A 172 22.42 -16.91 23.97
N SER A 173 22.05 -15.95 24.83
CA SER A 173 22.92 -14.78 25.06
C SER A 173 22.86 -14.12 26.46
N GLU A 174 23.76 -14.56 27.33
CA GLU A 174 24.11 -13.82 28.56
C GLU A 174 24.69 -12.42 28.25
N ASP A 175 25.30 -12.26 27.05
CA ASP A 175 25.86 -11.00 26.53
C ASP A 175 24.82 -10.06 25.87
N GLY A 176 23.54 -10.46 25.77
CA GLY A 176 22.49 -9.65 25.14
C GLY A 176 22.56 -9.51 23.61
N SER A 177 23.33 -10.36 22.93
CA SER A 177 23.34 -10.46 21.46
C SER A 177 22.08 -11.15 20.93
N MET A 178 21.43 -10.58 19.89
CA MET A 178 20.22 -11.19 19.32
C MET A 178 20.46 -12.62 18.81
N SER A 179 19.50 -13.50 19.07
CA SER A 179 19.52 -14.88 18.59
C SER A 179 19.46 -14.97 17.06
N LEU A 180 20.19 -15.92 16.46
CA LEU A 180 20.13 -16.19 15.01
C LEU A 180 18.74 -16.68 14.55
N LYS A 181 17.89 -17.12 15.48
CA LYS A 181 16.49 -17.48 15.21
C LYS A 181 15.58 -16.25 15.10
N SER A 182 16.01 -15.12 15.64
CA SER A 182 15.19 -13.90 15.80
C SER A 182 15.43 -12.86 14.71
N LEU A 183 16.40 -13.10 13.83
CA LEU A 183 16.76 -12.19 12.75
C LEU A 183 15.58 -11.96 11.79
N PRO A 184 15.14 -10.71 11.56
CA PRO A 184 14.03 -10.40 10.66
C PRO A 184 14.42 -10.59 9.19
N GLY A 185 13.42 -10.73 8.32
CA GLY A 185 13.62 -10.91 6.88
C GLY A 185 12.36 -10.72 6.04
N VAL A 186 12.53 -10.84 4.72
CA VAL A 186 11.46 -10.92 3.73
C VAL A 186 11.33 -12.37 3.28
N TYR A 187 10.10 -12.88 3.28
CA TYR A 187 9.79 -14.28 3.02
C TYR A 187 8.69 -14.40 1.97
N LEU A 188 8.81 -15.40 1.10
CA LEU A 188 7.86 -15.72 0.04
C LEU A 188 7.17 -17.05 0.38
N TYR A 189 5.85 -17.03 0.48
CA TYR A 189 5.02 -18.21 0.47
C TYR A 189 4.68 -18.59 -0.96
N THR A 190 5.04 -19.81 -1.35
CA THR A 190 4.76 -20.36 -2.68
C THR A 190 3.53 -21.26 -2.62
N PHE A 191 2.49 -20.95 -3.39
CA PHE A 191 1.23 -21.69 -3.39
C PHE A 191 1.39 -23.13 -3.89
N ALA A 192 2.11 -23.34 -4.99
CA ALA A 192 2.26 -24.65 -5.63
C ALA A 192 2.95 -25.69 -4.74
N THR A 193 3.86 -25.27 -3.86
CA THR A 193 4.58 -26.14 -2.90
C THR A 193 4.04 -26.02 -1.47
N LYS A 194 3.11 -25.08 -1.23
CA LYS A 194 2.54 -24.70 0.08
C LYS A 194 3.62 -24.42 1.15
N SER A 195 4.75 -23.84 0.74
CA SER A 195 5.97 -23.68 1.57
C SER A 195 6.49 -22.25 1.61
N TRP A 196 7.13 -21.88 2.71
CA TRP A 196 7.86 -20.61 2.87
C TRP A 196 9.30 -20.69 2.35
N LYS A 197 9.81 -19.58 1.81
CA LYS A 197 11.17 -19.40 1.29
C LYS A 197 11.76 -18.07 1.76
N LYS A 198 13.05 -18.06 2.13
CA LYS A 198 13.80 -16.83 2.42
C LYS A 198 14.08 -16.06 1.12
N VAL A 199 13.68 -14.79 1.07
CA VAL A 199 14.07 -13.86 0.00
C VAL A 199 15.37 -13.17 0.40
N VAL A 200 15.34 -12.45 1.53
CA VAL A 200 16.49 -11.78 2.18
C VAL A 200 16.27 -11.75 3.69
N ARG A 201 17.34 -11.73 4.50
CA ARG A 201 17.30 -11.64 5.96
C ARG A 201 18.39 -10.69 6.47
N PHE A 202 18.27 -10.20 7.71
CA PHE A 202 19.38 -9.47 8.37
C PHE A 202 20.70 -10.23 8.20
N GLY A 203 21.76 -9.51 7.84
CA GLY A 203 23.10 -10.07 7.68
C GLY A 203 23.38 -10.77 6.34
N ASP A 204 22.36 -11.06 5.51
CA ASP A 204 22.58 -11.48 4.12
C ASP A 204 23.26 -10.34 3.31
N PRO A 205 24.10 -10.65 2.30
CA PRO A 205 24.73 -9.63 1.45
C PRO A 205 23.69 -8.84 0.63
N SER A 206 23.88 -7.52 0.52
CA SER A 206 23.03 -6.61 -0.26
C SER A 206 23.71 -6.15 -1.57
N PRO A 207 22.97 -5.88 -2.66
CA PRO A 207 23.52 -5.59 -4.00
C PRO A 207 24.19 -4.20 -4.15
N ASP A 208 24.33 -3.45 -3.06
CA ASP A 208 25.19 -2.28 -2.96
C ASP A 208 26.65 -2.63 -2.58
N GLY A 209 26.88 -3.81 -2.00
CA GLY A 209 28.18 -4.28 -1.48
C GLY A 209 28.17 -4.54 0.04
N GLY A 210 27.12 -4.12 0.74
CA GLY A 210 26.99 -4.28 2.19
C GLY A 210 26.22 -5.55 2.60
N LYS A 211 25.49 -5.44 3.71
CA LYS A 211 24.53 -6.43 4.19
C LYS A 211 23.19 -5.75 4.49
N TYR A 212 22.09 -6.52 4.52
CA TYR A 212 20.81 -6.02 5.01
C TYR A 212 20.85 -5.79 6.53
N GLY A 213 20.42 -4.59 6.95
CA GLY A 213 20.43 -4.12 8.34
C GLY A 213 19.23 -4.55 9.19
N GLY A 214 18.35 -5.41 8.66
CA GLY A 214 17.21 -5.99 9.40
C GLY A 214 15.96 -5.14 9.51
N ILE A 215 16.05 -3.82 9.26
CA ILE A 215 14.87 -2.98 9.04
C ILE A 215 14.40 -3.21 7.61
N PHE A 216 13.21 -3.79 7.45
CA PHE A 216 12.53 -3.96 6.17
C PHE A 216 11.25 -3.11 6.17
N GLY A 217 11.02 -2.39 5.08
CA GLY A 217 9.86 -1.54 4.88
C GLY A 217 8.82 -2.24 3.99
N ASP A 218 8.24 -1.48 3.06
CA ASP A 218 7.22 -1.97 2.14
C ASP A 218 7.77 -3.03 1.14
N VAL A 219 6.90 -3.95 0.72
CA VAL A 219 7.22 -5.17 -0.05
C VAL A 219 6.15 -5.46 -1.09
N VAL A 220 6.55 -5.53 -2.36
CA VAL A 220 5.69 -5.84 -3.52
C VAL A 220 6.20 -7.06 -4.26
N LEU A 221 5.30 -8.00 -4.58
CA LEU A 221 5.61 -9.24 -5.29
C LEU A 221 5.19 -9.14 -6.76
N ASN A 222 6.14 -9.34 -7.68
CA ASN A 222 5.86 -9.38 -9.12
C ASN A 222 5.29 -10.74 -9.56
N ASP A 223 4.60 -10.76 -10.71
CA ASP A 223 4.10 -11.97 -11.36
C ASP A 223 5.20 -12.94 -11.86
N ASP A 224 6.47 -12.50 -11.86
CA ASP A 224 7.64 -13.33 -12.19
C ASP A 224 8.39 -13.83 -10.93
N ASP A 225 7.69 -13.80 -9.79
CA ASP A 225 8.11 -14.12 -8.42
C ASP A 225 9.30 -13.31 -7.88
N SER A 226 9.72 -12.24 -8.58
CA SER A 226 10.68 -11.29 -8.03
C SER A 226 10.03 -10.33 -7.04
N VAL A 227 10.72 -10.05 -5.93
CA VAL A 227 10.24 -9.20 -4.84
C VAL A 227 10.96 -7.86 -4.90
N THR A 228 10.19 -6.77 -4.92
CA THR A 228 10.69 -5.40 -4.74
C THR A 228 10.46 -5.02 -3.28
N LEU A 229 11.48 -4.52 -2.61
CA LEU A 229 11.43 -4.26 -1.17
C LEU A 229 12.26 -3.03 -0.78
N VAL A 230 11.79 -2.33 0.25
CA VAL A 230 12.59 -1.34 0.98
C VAL A 230 13.36 -2.06 2.09
N ALA A 231 14.67 -1.81 2.21
CA ALA A 231 15.46 -2.29 3.34
C ALA A 231 16.51 -1.26 3.78
N ALA A 232 16.87 -1.28 5.05
CA ALA A 232 18.13 -0.71 5.51
C ALA A 232 19.29 -1.63 5.09
N THR A 233 20.44 -1.05 4.74
CA THR A 233 21.69 -1.78 4.49
C THR A 233 22.84 -1.24 5.35
N THR A 234 24.00 -1.90 5.30
CA THR A 234 25.22 -1.46 6.01
C THR A 234 26.20 -0.71 5.10
N GLU A 235 25.98 -0.69 3.79
CA GLU A 235 26.83 0.05 2.84
C GLU A 235 26.48 1.54 2.92
N PRO A 236 27.42 2.43 3.25
CA PRO A 236 27.09 3.84 3.46
C PRO A 236 26.36 4.49 2.26
N PRO A 237 25.52 5.52 2.52
CA PRO A 237 25.02 6.40 1.46
C PRO A 237 26.19 6.85 0.58
N ALA A 238 26.04 6.75 -0.74
CA ALA A 238 27.15 7.04 -1.66
C ALA A 238 27.54 8.51 -1.51
N GLY A 239 28.67 8.76 -0.86
CA GLY A 239 29.18 10.10 -0.60
C GLY A 239 29.53 10.78 -1.90
N THR A 240 28.61 11.56 -2.46
CA THR A 240 28.95 12.57 -3.47
C THR A 240 30.03 13.47 -2.88
N SER A 241 31.14 13.65 -3.60
CA SER A 241 32.37 14.26 -3.10
C SER A 241 32.28 15.78 -2.91
N TYR A 242 31.23 16.26 -2.23
CA TYR A 242 31.15 17.62 -1.71
C TYR A 242 32.28 17.84 -0.72
N SER A 243 33.28 18.62 -1.18
CA SER A 243 34.54 18.90 -0.53
C SER A 243 34.47 18.95 1.00
N ALA A 244 35.37 18.22 1.67
CA ALA A 244 35.52 18.19 3.12
C ALA A 244 35.88 19.56 3.76
N SER A 245 36.05 20.62 2.96
CA SER A 245 36.07 22.00 3.43
C SER A 245 34.69 22.51 3.89
N ALA A 246 33.59 21.86 3.48
CA ALA A 246 32.21 22.30 3.76
C ALA A 246 31.53 21.48 4.87
N SER A 247 31.60 22.00 6.10
CA SER A 247 30.84 21.56 7.29
C SER A 247 31.23 20.21 7.93
N ARG A 248 31.96 20.31 9.06
CA ARG A 248 32.15 19.23 10.05
C ARG A 248 30.88 18.87 10.86
N THR A 249 29.71 19.43 10.53
CA THR A 249 28.47 19.23 11.31
C THR A 249 27.31 18.58 10.52
N ARG A 250 27.55 18.13 9.28
CA ARG A 250 26.61 17.21 8.62
C ARG A 250 26.63 15.87 9.36
N ARG A 251 25.57 15.59 10.14
CA ARG A 251 25.38 14.31 10.83
C ARG A 251 25.47 13.16 9.82
N ALA A 252 26.16 12.08 10.18
CA ALA A 252 26.05 10.85 9.42
C ALA A 252 24.58 10.38 9.44
N PHE A 253 24.02 10.10 8.26
CA PHE A 253 22.68 9.55 8.16
C PHE A 253 22.69 8.12 8.71
N ALA A 254 21.90 7.88 9.77
CA ALA A 254 21.86 6.59 10.45
C ALA A 254 21.02 5.60 9.63
N GLY A 255 21.68 4.56 9.11
CA GLY A 255 21.09 3.58 8.20
C GLY A 255 20.97 4.13 6.78
N SER A 256 21.76 3.58 5.86
CA SER A 256 21.43 3.65 4.44
C SER A 256 20.15 2.87 4.20
N HIS A 257 19.23 3.44 3.42
CA HIS A 257 18.04 2.75 2.95
C HIS A 257 18.16 2.52 1.45
N ALA A 258 17.76 1.35 0.98
CA ALA A 258 17.79 0.98 -0.42
C ALA A 258 16.43 0.43 -0.84
N LEU A 259 15.99 0.84 -2.03
CA LEU A 259 14.94 0.17 -2.78
C LEU A 259 15.59 -0.90 -3.64
N VAL A 260 15.31 -2.17 -3.34
CA VAL A 260 15.97 -3.33 -3.93
C VAL A 260 14.96 -4.21 -4.65
N GLN A 261 15.28 -4.63 -5.88
CA GLN A 261 14.61 -5.74 -6.55
C GLN A 261 15.44 -7.01 -6.38
N VAL A 262 14.85 -8.05 -5.80
CA VAL A 262 15.44 -9.38 -5.63
C VAL A 262 14.65 -10.37 -6.49
N LYS A 263 15.29 -11.03 -7.46
CA LYS A 263 14.69 -12.14 -8.23
C LYS A 263 15.11 -13.51 -7.71
N ASP A 264 16.34 -13.60 -7.23
CA ASP A 264 16.85 -14.69 -6.40
C ASP A 264 18.12 -14.19 -5.68
N SER A 265 18.72 -15.03 -4.84
CA SER A 265 19.92 -14.69 -4.06
C SER A 265 21.16 -14.35 -4.91
N SER A 266 21.18 -14.70 -6.20
CA SER A 266 22.25 -14.33 -7.14
C SER A 266 21.90 -13.13 -8.04
N ARG A 267 20.61 -12.76 -8.11
CA ARG A 267 20.08 -11.68 -8.96
C ARG A 267 19.27 -10.69 -8.13
N SER A 268 19.98 -9.81 -7.44
CA SER A 268 19.40 -8.62 -6.80
C SER A 268 20.05 -7.33 -7.31
N VAL A 269 19.32 -6.22 -7.29
CA VAL A 269 19.78 -4.91 -7.78
C VAL A 269 19.18 -3.77 -6.98
N VAL A 270 20.01 -2.77 -6.63
CA VAL A 270 19.55 -1.50 -6.07
C VAL A 270 18.99 -0.62 -7.17
N LEU A 271 17.74 -0.18 -7.02
CA LEU A 271 17.02 0.70 -7.95
C LEU A 271 17.22 2.18 -7.59
N LEU A 272 17.19 2.47 -6.29
CA LEU A 272 17.42 3.77 -5.65
C LEU A 272 17.99 3.53 -4.25
N LYS A 273 18.78 4.46 -3.71
CA LYS A 273 19.15 4.48 -2.29
C LYS A 273 19.19 5.88 -1.68
N SER A 274 19.17 5.93 -0.35
CA SER A 274 19.46 7.15 0.41
C SER A 274 20.83 7.71 0.02
N GLY A 275 20.90 9.02 -0.21
CA GLY A 275 22.06 9.68 -0.81
C GLY A 275 21.94 9.94 -2.32
N ASP A 276 21.05 9.24 -3.04
CA ASP A 276 20.76 9.54 -4.44
C ASP A 276 19.96 10.86 -4.56
N MET A 277 20.13 11.57 -5.67
CA MET A 277 19.47 12.86 -5.92
C MET A 277 18.11 12.67 -6.61
N LEU A 278 17.08 13.38 -6.14
CA LEU A 278 15.77 13.40 -6.80
C LEU A 278 15.88 14.00 -8.22
N PRO A 279 15.34 13.34 -9.27
CA PRO A 279 15.58 13.73 -10.67
C PRO A 279 15.28 15.21 -10.97
N GLY A 280 16.29 15.93 -11.47
CA GLY A 280 16.19 17.34 -11.88
C GLY A 280 16.34 18.39 -10.77
N THR A 281 16.50 17.98 -9.50
CA THR A 281 16.53 18.84 -8.31
C THR A 281 17.92 18.93 -7.66
N HIS A 282 18.02 19.61 -6.51
CA HIS A 282 19.11 19.47 -5.54
C HIS A 282 18.65 18.87 -4.19
N ALA A 283 17.52 18.15 -4.21
CA ALA A 283 17.07 17.33 -3.10
C ALA A 283 17.67 15.92 -3.17
N MET A 284 18.05 15.39 -2.02
CA MET A 284 18.67 14.09 -1.80
C MET A 284 17.69 13.20 -1.04
N ILE A 285 17.60 11.93 -1.42
CA ILE A 285 16.72 10.94 -0.76
C ILE A 285 17.31 10.63 0.62
N GLU A 286 16.46 10.75 1.65
CA GLU A 286 16.75 10.39 3.04
C GLU A 286 16.08 9.07 3.44
N SER A 287 14.88 8.77 2.92
CA SER A 287 14.11 7.56 3.25
C SER A 287 13.17 7.12 2.11
N PHE A 288 12.57 5.94 2.26
CA PHE A 288 11.53 5.40 1.37
C PHE A 288 10.23 5.16 2.16
N GLY A 289 9.10 5.34 1.49
CA GLY A 289 7.76 5.00 1.97
C GLY A 289 7.18 3.85 1.14
N LEU A 290 5.91 3.99 0.76
CA LEU A 290 5.22 3.03 -0.10
C LEU A 290 5.89 2.83 -1.47
N ILE A 291 5.80 1.62 -1.98
CA ILE A 291 6.20 1.24 -3.35
C ILE A 291 5.05 0.53 -4.07
N ASP A 292 5.08 0.55 -5.40
CA ASP A 292 4.19 -0.24 -6.25
C ASP A 292 4.89 -0.58 -7.58
N VAL A 293 4.49 -1.67 -8.23
CA VAL A 293 5.18 -2.23 -9.40
C VAL A 293 4.23 -2.77 -10.47
N SER A 294 4.39 -2.27 -11.70
CA SER A 294 3.69 -2.78 -12.87
C SER A 294 4.49 -3.89 -13.54
N LYS A 295 4.02 -5.14 -13.39
CA LYS A 295 4.44 -6.34 -14.15
C LYS A 295 5.96 -6.55 -14.24
N GLY A 296 6.71 -6.29 -13.17
CA GLY A 296 8.18 -6.39 -13.18
C GLY A 296 8.89 -5.50 -14.22
N ARG A 297 8.26 -4.40 -14.67
CA ARG A 297 8.83 -3.48 -15.70
C ARG A 297 9.04 -2.06 -15.20
N HIS A 298 8.11 -1.53 -14.42
CA HIS A 298 8.18 -0.17 -13.87
C HIS A 298 7.84 -0.20 -12.40
N PHE A 299 8.65 0.48 -11.59
CA PHE A 299 8.32 0.76 -10.19
C PHE A 299 7.89 2.21 -10.04
N ILE A 300 7.09 2.47 -9.03
CA ILE A 300 6.88 3.79 -8.44
C ILE A 300 7.24 3.71 -6.96
N ALA A 301 7.93 4.72 -6.44
CA ALA A 301 8.41 4.74 -5.06
C ALA A 301 8.23 6.10 -4.42
N GLN A 302 7.63 6.11 -3.24
CA GLN A 302 7.53 7.26 -2.35
C GLN A 302 8.86 7.43 -1.59
N VAL A 303 9.40 8.64 -1.55
CA VAL A 303 10.77 8.92 -1.07
C VAL A 303 10.87 10.21 -0.27
N GLY A 304 11.11 10.07 1.04
CA GLY A 304 11.44 11.19 1.91
C GLY A 304 12.78 11.79 1.51
N ALA A 305 12.84 13.12 1.41
CA ALA A 305 13.99 13.82 0.84
C ALA A 305 14.19 15.22 1.44
N ARG A 306 15.37 15.79 1.21
CA ARG A 306 15.74 17.13 1.66
C ARG A 306 16.71 17.81 0.69
N ARG A 307 16.57 19.12 0.49
CA ARG A 307 17.56 19.92 -0.27
C ARG A 307 18.95 19.86 0.37
N ALA A 308 19.92 19.35 -0.37
CA ALA A 308 21.30 19.18 0.06
C ALA A 308 22.15 20.45 -0.13
N ASP A 309 21.63 21.42 -0.90
CA ASP A 309 22.23 22.72 -1.20
C ASP A 309 21.84 23.83 -0.20
N ILE A 310 20.73 23.66 0.54
CA ILE A 310 20.27 24.60 1.57
C ILE A 310 20.51 24.01 2.98
N LEU A 311 21.34 24.70 3.77
CA LEU A 311 21.54 24.35 5.18
C LEU A 311 20.23 24.53 5.97
N GLY A 312 19.80 23.51 6.70
CA GLY A 312 18.57 23.56 7.50
C GLY A 312 17.27 23.41 6.70
N ALA A 313 17.34 22.97 5.44
CA ALA A 313 16.15 22.72 4.63
C ALA A 313 15.13 21.79 5.32
N LYS A 314 13.84 22.15 5.19
CA LYS A 314 12.70 21.32 5.61
C LYS A 314 12.74 19.98 4.83
N PRO A 315 12.48 18.82 5.47
CA PRO A 315 12.24 17.59 4.74
C PRO A 315 10.88 17.67 4.04
N GLY A 316 10.72 16.97 2.93
CA GLY A 316 9.44 16.70 2.29
C GLY A 316 9.49 15.31 1.69
N THR A 317 8.51 14.96 0.86
CA THR A 317 8.59 13.73 0.08
C THR A 317 8.31 13.98 -1.39
N ALA A 318 8.92 13.11 -2.18
CA ALA A 318 8.75 12.95 -3.60
C ALA A 318 8.22 11.56 -3.95
N VAL A 319 7.88 11.37 -5.22
CA VAL A 319 7.59 10.06 -5.81
C VAL A 319 8.34 10.00 -7.13
N VAL A 320 9.08 8.91 -7.28
CA VAL A 320 9.92 8.66 -8.45
C VAL A 320 9.39 7.41 -9.13
N GLN A 321 9.13 7.49 -10.43
CA GLN A 321 8.94 6.32 -11.28
C GLN A 321 10.26 5.95 -11.94
N GLY A 322 10.55 4.66 -12.03
CA GLY A 322 11.69 4.12 -12.76
C GLY A 322 11.35 2.85 -13.54
N ARG A 323 12.40 2.20 -14.06
CA ARG A 323 12.32 0.92 -14.77
C ARG A 323 13.05 -0.18 -14.01
N LEU A 324 12.60 -1.42 -14.22
CA LEU A 324 13.13 -2.64 -13.59
C LEU A 324 14.02 -3.42 -14.58
N ASP A 325 15.09 -2.81 -15.05
CA ASP A 325 16.01 -3.42 -16.01
C ASP A 325 17.26 -4.00 -15.34
N PHE A 326 17.24 -5.31 -15.02
CA PHE A 326 18.40 -6.09 -14.54
C PHE A 326 19.63 -6.12 -15.49
N ARG A 327 19.60 -5.41 -16.63
CA ARG A 327 20.56 -5.56 -17.75
C ARG A 327 21.42 -4.31 -18.03
N GLY A 328 21.24 -3.22 -17.27
CA GLY A 328 21.96 -1.97 -17.49
C GLY A 328 22.83 -1.55 -16.31
N ASN A 329 24.07 -1.10 -16.58
CA ASN A 329 24.88 -0.36 -15.61
C ASN A 329 24.38 1.09 -15.40
N ASN A 330 23.39 1.53 -16.18
CA ASN A 330 22.91 2.90 -16.27
C ASN A 330 21.98 3.25 -15.10
N ARG A 331 22.49 3.14 -13.86
CA ARG A 331 21.81 3.53 -12.63
C ARG A 331 21.34 4.98 -12.73
N GLY A 332 20.02 5.18 -12.73
CA GLY A 332 19.38 6.49 -12.79
C GLY A 332 18.86 6.94 -14.16
N GLU A 333 19.21 6.28 -15.26
CA GLU A 333 18.61 6.61 -16.56
C GLU A 333 17.13 6.22 -16.61
N GLY A 334 16.28 7.15 -17.10
CA GLY A 334 14.85 6.93 -17.19
C GLY A 334 14.05 7.14 -15.90
N LEU A 335 14.69 7.53 -14.79
CA LEU A 335 13.97 7.99 -13.59
C LEU A 335 13.17 9.27 -13.91
N ARG A 336 11.92 9.32 -13.45
CA ARG A 336 11.02 10.48 -13.60
C ARG A 336 10.53 10.94 -12.24
N LEU A 337 10.69 12.23 -11.95
CA LEU A 337 10.09 12.86 -10.78
C LEU A 337 8.59 13.05 -11.05
N HIS A 338 7.80 12.09 -10.59
CA HIS A 338 6.34 12.17 -10.60
C HIS A 338 5.79 12.90 -9.40
N ALA A 339 6.62 13.23 -8.41
CA ALA A 339 6.19 14.03 -7.28
C ALA A 339 7.35 14.70 -6.52
N ALA A 340 7.16 15.91 -5.98
CA ALA A 340 7.96 16.48 -4.88
C ALA A 340 7.25 17.66 -4.18
N SER A 341 7.43 17.76 -2.85
CA SER A 341 6.99 18.94 -2.09
C SER A 341 7.67 20.25 -2.56
N PRO A 342 7.01 21.43 -2.47
CA PRO A 342 7.50 22.69 -3.02
C PRO A 342 8.92 23.06 -2.59
N HIS A 343 9.24 22.87 -1.31
CA HIS A 343 10.56 23.16 -0.74
C HIS A 343 11.67 22.19 -1.17
N LEU A 344 11.35 21.06 -1.80
CA LEU A 344 12.34 20.17 -2.43
C LEU A 344 12.80 20.68 -3.80
N LEU A 345 12.00 21.54 -4.43
CA LEU A 345 12.16 21.97 -5.81
C LEU A 345 12.98 23.26 -5.92
N HIS A 346 13.40 23.54 -7.16
CA HIS A 346 13.91 24.86 -7.54
C HIS A 346 12.78 25.71 -8.11
N GLU A 347 12.91 27.04 -8.00
CA GLU A 347 11.94 28.01 -8.49
C GLU A 347 11.54 27.79 -9.97
N ARG A 348 12.50 27.36 -10.82
CA ARG A 348 12.24 26.98 -12.22
C ARG A 348 11.21 25.86 -12.37
N MET A 349 11.17 24.90 -11.44
CA MET A 349 10.25 23.76 -11.46
C MET A 349 8.90 24.13 -10.81
N LEU A 350 8.92 24.99 -9.79
CA LEU A 350 7.69 25.58 -9.21
C LEU A 350 6.89 26.42 -10.21
N LYS A 351 7.56 26.98 -11.22
CA LYS A 351 6.97 27.78 -12.31
C LYS A 351 6.56 26.96 -13.54
N THR A 352 6.76 25.65 -13.51
CA THR A 352 6.33 24.73 -14.57
C THR A 352 5.27 23.79 -14.04
N ASP A 353 4.29 23.47 -14.88
CA ASP A 353 3.61 22.18 -14.81
C ASP A 353 4.61 21.07 -15.22
N SER A 354 5.65 20.83 -14.42
CA SER A 354 6.43 19.59 -14.43
C SER A 354 6.29 18.83 -13.10
N VAL A 355 5.80 19.52 -12.06
CA VAL A 355 5.52 18.99 -10.72
C VAL A 355 4.21 19.65 -10.15
N ILE A 356 3.11 18.88 -9.97
CA ILE A 356 1.88 19.22 -9.18
C ILE A 356 2.29 19.49 -7.74
N LEU A 357 2.46 20.74 -7.38
CA LEU A 357 3.06 21.13 -6.11
C LEU A 357 2.20 20.76 -4.90
N GLY A 358 2.83 20.38 -3.78
CA GLY A 358 2.15 20.39 -2.49
C GLY A 358 2.80 19.65 -1.32
N GLU A 359 2.16 19.62 -0.15
CA GLU A 359 2.75 19.00 1.04
C GLU A 359 2.52 17.48 1.19
N SER A 360 1.41 16.89 0.69
CA SER A 360 1.12 15.45 0.85
C SER A 360 0.54 14.51 -0.30
N ILE A 361 1.37 13.69 -1.03
CA ILE A 361 0.98 12.44 -1.77
C ILE A 361 0.41 11.39 -0.80
N ILE A 362 -0.80 10.91 -1.04
CA ILE A 362 -1.30 9.65 -0.46
C ILE A 362 -1.29 8.55 -1.52
N GLY A 363 -0.69 7.40 -1.19
CA GLY A 363 -0.82 6.13 -1.91
C GLY A 363 -0.44 6.10 -3.40
N PRO A 364 0.80 6.40 -3.80
CA PRO A 364 1.23 6.32 -5.19
C PRO A 364 1.20 4.88 -5.72
N ARG A 365 0.48 4.67 -6.83
CA ARG A 365 0.32 3.37 -7.51
C ARG A 365 0.78 3.42 -8.96
N ILE A 366 1.05 2.26 -9.57
CA ILE A 366 1.46 2.14 -10.98
C ILE A 366 0.86 0.92 -11.70
N GLY A 367 -0.08 1.20 -12.59
CA GLY A 367 -0.72 0.23 -13.47
C GLY A 367 -0.02 0.05 -14.81
N VAL A 368 -0.75 -0.56 -15.76
CA VAL A 368 -0.24 -0.93 -17.09
C VAL A 368 0.45 0.23 -17.82
N ARG A 369 1.48 -0.07 -18.63
CA ARG A 369 2.24 0.89 -19.46
C ARG A 369 2.91 2.04 -18.67
N GLY A 370 2.95 1.95 -17.33
CA GLY A 370 3.44 3.03 -16.48
C GLY A 370 2.42 4.16 -16.27
N LEU A 371 1.12 3.84 -16.30
CA LEU A 371 0.06 4.70 -15.75
C LEU A 371 0.25 4.77 -14.24
N ALA A 372 0.73 5.89 -13.73
CA ALA A 372 0.77 6.15 -12.30
C ALA A 372 -0.52 6.84 -11.84
N ALA A 373 -0.94 6.62 -10.59
CA ALA A 373 -2.06 7.34 -9.99
C ALA A 373 -1.76 7.66 -8.52
N LEU A 374 -2.15 8.85 -8.07
CA LEU A 374 -1.83 9.33 -6.72
C LEU A 374 -2.83 10.39 -6.21
N VAL A 375 -3.06 10.44 -4.90
CA VAL A 375 -3.84 11.50 -4.23
C VAL A 375 -2.89 12.56 -3.67
N THR A 376 -3.30 13.82 -3.58
CA THR A 376 -2.43 14.96 -3.27
C THR A 376 -3.10 15.98 -2.33
N HIS A 377 -2.83 15.89 -1.03
CA HIS A 377 -3.27 16.76 0.05
C HIS A 377 -2.36 18.00 0.26
N ASP A 378 -2.93 19.21 0.13
CA ASP A 378 -2.33 20.46 0.61
C ASP A 378 -3.06 21.02 1.84
N PRO A 379 -2.35 21.26 2.96
CA PRO A 379 -2.88 22.08 4.05
C PRO A 379 -2.86 23.55 3.62
N VAL A 380 -4.04 24.11 3.34
CA VAL A 380 -4.18 25.50 2.89
C VAL A 380 -4.89 26.33 3.95
N PHE A 381 -4.12 27.10 4.73
CA PHE A 381 -4.68 28.06 5.67
C PHE A 381 -5.36 29.23 4.94
N ALA A 382 -6.65 29.41 5.19
CA ALA A 382 -7.48 30.48 4.64
C ALA A 382 -7.97 31.38 5.79
N SER A 383 -7.62 32.67 5.72
CA SER A 383 -8.01 33.66 6.73
C SER A 383 -9.53 33.72 6.87
N GLY A 384 -10.04 33.60 8.10
CA GLY A 384 -11.47 33.57 8.42
C GLY A 384 -12.17 32.22 8.20
N ILE A 385 -11.48 31.19 7.66
CA ILE A 385 -12.03 29.84 7.44
C ILE A 385 -11.25 28.78 8.25
N GLY A 386 -9.95 28.96 8.43
CA GLY A 386 -9.07 28.02 9.12
C GLY A 386 -8.19 27.23 8.15
N GLU A 387 -7.79 26.02 8.54
CA GLU A 387 -6.99 25.12 7.71
C GLU A 387 -7.91 24.27 6.82
N LEU A 388 -7.70 24.30 5.50
CA LEU A 388 -8.44 23.51 4.52
C LEU A 388 -7.54 22.42 3.94
N GLU A 389 -7.87 21.16 4.21
CA GLU A 389 -7.19 19.99 3.66
C GLU A 389 -7.59 19.75 2.19
N LYS A 390 -6.85 20.31 1.24
CA LYS A 390 -7.19 20.22 -0.18
C LYS A 390 -6.56 19.01 -0.82
N GLN A 391 -7.33 17.93 -0.93
CA GLN A 391 -6.88 16.69 -1.56
C GLN A 391 -7.24 16.66 -3.06
N ARG A 392 -6.38 16.11 -3.92
CA ARG A 392 -6.66 15.96 -5.36
C ARG A 392 -6.21 14.60 -5.88
N PHE A 393 -7.11 13.83 -6.49
CA PHE A 393 -6.77 12.58 -7.17
C PHE A 393 -6.32 12.86 -8.60
N THR A 394 -5.10 12.45 -8.96
CA THR A 394 -4.51 12.68 -10.27
C THR A 394 -3.94 11.38 -10.86
N THR A 395 -4.28 11.08 -12.10
CA THR A 395 -3.61 10.06 -12.90
C THR A 395 -2.50 10.70 -13.74
N ILE A 396 -1.47 9.91 -14.07
CA ILE A 396 -0.27 10.34 -14.75
C ILE A 396 0.10 9.27 -15.76
N SER A 397 0.14 9.60 -17.04
CA SER A 397 0.47 8.66 -18.11
C SER A 397 1.54 9.24 -19.04
N ASN A 398 1.96 8.48 -20.06
CA ASN A 398 2.76 9.05 -21.14
C ASN A 398 1.97 10.07 -22.00
N ALA A 399 0.64 10.10 -21.87
CA ALA A 399 -0.23 11.02 -22.61
C ALA A 399 -0.47 12.36 -21.91
N GLY A 400 -0.19 12.49 -20.61
CA GLY A 400 -0.52 13.68 -19.85
C GLY A 400 -0.79 13.36 -18.40
N ARG A 401 -1.53 14.26 -17.74
CA ARG A 401 -1.91 14.15 -16.33
C ARG A 401 -3.31 14.69 -16.15
N ASP A 402 -4.18 13.88 -15.58
CA ASP A 402 -5.62 14.13 -15.59
C ASP A 402 -6.14 14.20 -14.16
N LEU A 403 -6.76 15.34 -13.83
CA LEU A 403 -7.23 15.65 -12.49
C LEU A 403 -8.69 15.19 -12.32
N ILE A 404 -8.87 14.08 -11.61
CA ILE A 404 -10.13 13.30 -11.58
C ILE A 404 -11.06 13.74 -10.44
N VAL A 405 -10.50 14.13 -9.29
CA VAL A 405 -11.26 14.52 -8.09
C VAL A 405 -10.53 15.63 -7.34
N ARG A 406 -11.31 16.49 -6.69
CA ARG A 406 -10.87 17.39 -5.61
C ARG A 406 -11.71 17.14 -4.38
N ALA A 407 -11.11 17.26 -3.20
CA ALA A 407 -11.75 17.26 -1.90
C ALA A 407 -11.32 18.50 -1.11
N GLY A 408 -12.14 18.95 -0.16
CA GLY A 408 -11.83 20.10 0.70
C GLY A 408 -11.73 21.46 -0.02
N ASP A 409 -12.28 21.60 -1.24
CA ASP A 409 -12.21 22.86 -2.01
C ASP A 409 -13.33 23.87 -1.66
N GLY A 410 -14.38 23.42 -0.97
CA GLY A 410 -15.47 24.24 -0.45
C GLY A 410 -16.31 24.98 -1.51
N ARG A 411 -16.25 24.55 -2.79
CA ARG A 411 -16.88 25.26 -3.92
C ARG A 411 -17.58 24.35 -4.94
N GLY A 412 -17.52 23.02 -4.77
CA GLY A 412 -18.26 22.06 -5.59
C GLY A 412 -19.71 21.81 -5.12
N THR A 413 -20.55 21.27 -6.00
CA THR A 413 -21.94 20.83 -5.68
C THR A 413 -22.04 19.38 -5.20
N ARG A 414 -20.90 18.68 -5.10
CA ARG A 414 -20.75 17.43 -4.35
C ARG A 414 -19.56 17.60 -3.42
N HIS A 415 -19.82 17.46 -2.14
CA HIS A 415 -18.88 17.76 -1.07
C HIS A 415 -18.07 16.52 -0.71
N VAL A 416 -16.96 16.30 -1.42
CA VAL A 416 -15.95 15.30 -1.04
C VAL A 416 -15.07 15.90 0.06
N ALA A 417 -15.09 15.27 1.22
CA ALA A 417 -14.27 15.65 2.38
C ALA A 417 -12.84 15.09 2.26
N ALA A 418 -12.70 13.81 1.91
CA ALA A 418 -11.39 13.15 1.78
C ALA A 418 -11.37 12.08 0.68
N LEU A 419 -10.17 11.62 0.33
CA LEU A 419 -9.89 10.62 -0.71
C LEU A 419 -9.03 9.49 -0.14
N SER A 420 -9.36 8.24 -0.46
CA SER A 420 -8.49 7.11 -0.12
C SER A 420 -7.17 7.17 -0.90
N ALA A 421 -6.19 6.35 -0.49
CA ALA A 421 -5.16 5.94 -1.43
C ALA A 421 -5.82 5.31 -2.68
N PRO A 422 -5.34 5.60 -3.91
CA PRO A 422 -5.86 4.95 -5.10
C PRO A 422 -5.38 3.51 -5.24
N VAL A 423 -6.01 2.80 -6.17
CA VAL A 423 -5.63 1.48 -6.69
C VAL A 423 -5.65 1.55 -8.22
N VAL A 424 -4.76 0.84 -8.93
CA VAL A 424 -4.69 0.88 -10.40
C VAL A 424 -4.55 -0.55 -10.96
N SER A 425 -5.35 -0.90 -11.96
CA SER A 425 -5.19 -2.19 -12.65
C SER A 425 -3.84 -2.26 -13.37
N THR A 426 -3.10 -3.34 -13.11
CA THR A 426 -1.83 -3.67 -13.77
C THR A 426 -1.99 -4.02 -15.25
N GLU A 427 -3.22 -4.15 -15.75
CA GLU A 427 -3.57 -4.60 -17.11
C GLU A 427 -4.49 -3.65 -17.88
N VAL A 428 -5.62 -3.26 -17.29
CA VAL A 428 -6.72 -2.60 -18.02
C VAL A 428 -6.49 -1.08 -18.17
N GLY A 429 -5.65 -0.49 -17.31
CA GLY A 429 -5.37 0.96 -17.32
C GLY A 429 -6.46 1.82 -16.65
N ILE A 430 -7.33 1.19 -15.87
CA ILE A 430 -8.32 1.87 -15.01
C ILE A 430 -7.79 2.00 -13.58
N SER A 431 -8.22 3.07 -12.90
CA SER A 431 -7.86 3.42 -11.53
C SER A 431 -9.11 3.59 -10.67
N TYR A 432 -8.99 3.35 -9.37
CA TYR A 432 -10.07 3.37 -8.39
C TYR A 432 -9.66 4.23 -7.19
N VAL A 433 -10.63 4.90 -6.57
CA VAL A 433 -10.44 5.63 -5.31
C VAL A 433 -11.79 5.71 -4.59
N ALA A 434 -11.79 5.68 -3.27
CA ALA A 434 -12.97 6.00 -2.47
C ALA A 434 -12.98 7.49 -2.13
N GLU A 435 -14.12 8.13 -2.37
CA GLU A 435 -14.46 9.49 -1.97
C GLU A 435 -15.25 9.39 -0.64
N LEU A 436 -14.74 10.00 0.44
CA LEU A 436 -15.51 10.24 1.68
C LEU A 436 -16.27 11.56 1.52
N LEU A 437 -17.57 11.57 1.80
CA LEU A 437 -18.44 12.74 1.65
C LEU A 437 -18.62 13.49 2.99
N GLU A 438 -19.02 14.76 2.95
CA GLU A 438 -19.23 15.60 4.15
C GLU A 438 -20.32 15.08 5.10
N ASP A 439 -21.22 14.20 4.65
CA ASP A 439 -22.22 13.52 5.49
C ASP A 439 -21.68 12.26 6.19
N GLY A 440 -20.40 11.92 5.99
CA GLY A 440 -19.75 10.73 6.53
C GLY A 440 -19.94 9.47 5.68
N SER A 441 -20.73 9.53 4.59
CA SER A 441 -20.90 8.40 3.68
C SER A 441 -19.70 8.22 2.75
N THR A 442 -19.51 7.00 2.22
CA THR A 442 -18.42 6.67 1.30
C THR A 442 -18.97 6.31 -0.08
N GLN A 443 -18.27 6.70 -1.15
CA GLN A 443 -18.54 6.19 -2.50
C GLN A 443 -17.25 5.80 -3.22
N LEU A 444 -17.28 4.67 -3.91
CA LEU A 444 -16.18 4.12 -4.68
C LEU A 444 -16.34 4.52 -6.15
N ILE A 445 -15.34 5.19 -6.70
CA ILE A 445 -15.28 5.53 -8.13
C ILE A 445 -14.25 4.69 -8.86
N VAL A 446 -14.52 4.46 -10.14
CA VAL A 446 -13.54 3.99 -11.15
C VAL A 446 -13.35 5.09 -12.21
N THR A 447 -12.15 5.17 -12.78
CA THR A 447 -11.79 6.09 -13.85
C THR A 447 -10.83 5.42 -14.84
N ASP A 448 -10.90 5.79 -16.11
CA ASP A 448 -9.87 5.50 -17.13
C ASP A 448 -8.85 6.65 -17.27
N GLY A 449 -9.07 7.78 -16.59
CA GLY A 449 -8.32 9.04 -16.72
C GLY A 449 -9.09 10.18 -17.40
N THR A 450 -10.13 9.90 -18.20
CA THR A 450 -10.93 10.92 -18.91
C THR A 450 -12.41 10.89 -18.51
N THR A 451 -12.94 9.72 -18.17
CA THR A 451 -14.28 9.52 -17.62
C THR A 451 -14.19 8.99 -16.18
N LYS A 452 -15.26 9.14 -15.38
CA LYS A 452 -15.35 8.51 -14.05
C LYS A 452 -16.78 8.12 -13.70
N THR A 453 -16.93 6.99 -13.00
CA THR A 453 -18.22 6.38 -12.65
C THR A 453 -18.20 5.97 -11.17
N VAL A 454 -19.26 6.30 -10.42
CA VAL A 454 -19.51 5.73 -9.09
C VAL A 454 -20.02 4.31 -9.28
N ILE A 455 -19.31 3.31 -8.74
CA ILE A 455 -19.66 1.89 -8.88
C ILE A 455 -20.28 1.29 -7.61
N LEU A 456 -20.05 1.89 -6.44
CA LEU A 456 -20.69 1.51 -5.17
C LEU A 456 -20.72 2.72 -4.23
N ARG A 457 -21.73 2.83 -3.35
CA ARG A 457 -21.78 3.80 -2.25
C ARG A 457 -22.42 3.23 -0.98
N SER A 458 -22.20 3.88 0.15
CA SER A 458 -22.94 3.61 1.39
C SER A 458 -24.44 3.76 1.16
N GLY A 459 -25.23 2.77 1.59
CA GLY A 459 -26.66 2.66 1.28
C GLY A 459 -27.00 1.72 0.13
N ASP A 460 -26.07 1.43 -0.78
CA ASP A 460 -26.27 0.38 -1.80
C ASP A 460 -26.37 -1.00 -1.13
N LEU A 461 -27.16 -1.91 -1.73
CA LEU A 461 -27.36 -3.27 -1.22
C LEU A 461 -26.44 -4.26 -1.91
N ILE A 462 -25.71 -5.06 -1.12
CA ILE A 462 -24.97 -6.23 -1.60
C ILE A 462 -25.58 -7.46 -0.95
N GLU A 463 -26.17 -8.33 -1.77
CA GLU A 463 -26.85 -9.57 -1.34
C GLU A 463 -27.91 -9.34 -0.24
N GLY A 464 -28.56 -8.16 -0.27
CA GLY A 464 -29.61 -7.75 0.67
C GLY A 464 -29.14 -6.96 1.89
N ALA A 465 -27.82 -6.92 2.18
CA ALA A 465 -27.26 -6.12 3.26
C ALA A 465 -26.85 -4.72 2.74
N SER A 466 -27.12 -3.67 3.53
CA SER A 466 -26.77 -2.29 3.16
C SER A 466 -25.34 -1.96 3.59
N VAL A 467 -24.54 -1.42 2.66
CA VAL A 467 -23.16 -0.98 2.90
C VAL A 467 -23.15 0.26 3.78
N THR A 468 -22.34 0.29 4.84
CA THR A 468 -22.10 1.50 5.66
C THR A 468 -20.77 2.17 5.29
N GLU A 469 -19.67 1.43 5.21
CA GLU A 469 -18.33 1.97 4.93
C GLU A 469 -17.53 1.09 3.95
N ILE A 470 -16.88 1.71 2.96
CA ILE A 470 -16.06 1.05 1.92
C ILE A 470 -14.57 1.22 2.24
N ASN A 471 -13.91 0.18 2.74
CA ASN A 471 -12.51 0.23 3.15
C ASN A 471 -11.57 -0.11 1.97
N HIS A 472 -11.21 0.91 1.19
CA HIS A 472 -10.44 0.80 -0.06
C HIS A 472 -9.12 1.60 -0.04
N GLY A 473 -8.11 1.17 -0.80
CA GLY A 473 -6.86 1.90 -1.07
C GLY A 473 -5.61 1.34 -0.38
N TYR A 474 -5.83 0.47 0.62
CA TYR A 474 -4.81 -0.01 1.54
C TYR A 474 -3.72 -0.86 0.88
N HIS A 475 -3.99 -1.50 -0.27
CA HIS A 475 -3.00 -2.33 -0.96
C HIS A 475 -3.08 -2.18 -2.50
N PRO A 476 -1.95 -2.14 -3.25
CA PRO A 476 -1.96 -2.03 -4.72
C PRO A 476 -2.71 -3.17 -5.41
N ALA A 477 -2.47 -4.43 -5.00
CA ALA A 477 -3.12 -5.61 -5.55
C ALA A 477 -4.59 -5.82 -5.13
N GLN A 478 -5.34 -4.76 -4.75
CA GLN A 478 -6.79 -4.88 -4.56
C GLN A 478 -7.54 -5.12 -5.89
N VAL A 479 -6.92 -4.83 -7.04
CA VAL A 479 -7.48 -5.05 -8.38
C VAL A 479 -6.62 -6.04 -9.17
N ASP A 480 -7.27 -6.95 -9.90
CA ASP A 480 -6.59 -7.94 -10.73
C ASP A 480 -6.56 -7.63 -12.24
N VAL A 481 -6.06 -8.60 -12.99
CA VAL A 481 -5.88 -8.53 -14.45
C VAL A 481 -7.20 -8.48 -15.23
N SER A 482 -8.29 -8.95 -14.62
CA SER A 482 -9.65 -8.95 -15.18
C SER A 482 -10.45 -7.72 -14.75
N GLY A 483 -9.85 -6.78 -14.00
CA GLY A 483 -10.54 -5.63 -13.46
C GLY A 483 -11.51 -5.96 -12.31
N ARG A 484 -11.41 -7.17 -11.73
CA ARG A 484 -12.12 -7.51 -10.50
C ARG A 484 -11.43 -6.81 -9.33
N LEU A 485 -12.21 -6.42 -8.33
CA LEU A 485 -11.77 -5.58 -7.21
C LEU A 485 -12.18 -6.24 -5.89
N ALA A 486 -11.27 -6.37 -4.93
CA ALA A 486 -11.55 -6.89 -3.59
C ALA A 486 -11.16 -5.92 -2.46
N PHE A 487 -12.01 -5.82 -1.46
CA PHE A 487 -11.90 -4.86 -0.34
C PHE A 487 -12.68 -5.37 0.87
N ALA A 488 -12.42 -4.78 2.04
CA ALA A 488 -13.29 -4.94 3.19
C ALA A 488 -14.41 -3.89 3.15
N ALA A 489 -15.61 -4.24 3.58
CA ALA A 489 -16.70 -3.29 3.76
C ALA A 489 -17.50 -3.59 5.02
N GLU A 490 -18.06 -2.54 5.62
CA GLU A 490 -18.96 -2.65 6.76
C GLU A 490 -20.42 -2.64 6.30
N PHE A 491 -21.29 -3.35 7.02
CA PHE A 491 -22.70 -3.55 6.72
C PHE A 491 -23.56 -3.49 7.99
N LEU A 492 -24.84 -3.12 7.82
CA LEU A 492 -25.86 -3.27 8.86
C LEU A 492 -26.33 -4.74 8.97
N LYS A 493 -26.36 -5.27 10.19
CA LYS A 493 -26.98 -6.57 10.54
C LYS A 493 -28.50 -6.50 10.52
N ASP A 494 -29.06 -5.46 11.15
CA ASP A 494 -30.45 -5.04 10.95
C ASP A 494 -30.45 -3.77 10.08
N PRO A 495 -31.01 -3.82 8.85
CA PRO A 495 -31.16 -2.65 7.98
C PRO A 495 -31.96 -1.49 8.59
N ASN A 496 -32.69 -1.71 9.68
CA ASN A 496 -33.46 -0.70 10.41
C ASN A 496 -32.76 -0.24 11.70
N GLY A 497 -31.64 -0.87 12.08
CA GLY A 497 -30.87 -0.53 13.26
C GLY A 497 -29.95 0.68 13.04
N ASP A 498 -29.55 1.33 14.13
CA ASP A 498 -28.65 2.48 14.10
C ASP A 498 -27.29 2.15 13.43
N PRO A 499 -26.85 2.89 12.39
CA PRO A 499 -25.54 2.71 11.78
C PRO A 499 -24.36 3.13 12.68
N ASN A 500 -24.61 3.91 13.74
CA ASN A 500 -23.57 4.33 14.69
C ASN A 500 -23.30 3.26 15.78
N ASN A 501 -24.19 2.27 15.91
CA ASN A 501 -24.06 1.21 16.89
C ASN A 501 -23.07 0.14 16.42
N GLU A 502 -21.89 0.07 17.02
CA GLU A 502 -20.84 -0.90 16.69
C GLU A 502 -21.26 -2.37 16.85
N HIS A 503 -22.33 -2.66 17.60
CA HIS A 503 -22.92 -4.01 17.63
C HIS A 503 -23.83 -4.34 16.45
N ASN A 504 -24.40 -3.34 15.76
CA ASN A 504 -25.18 -3.51 14.54
C ASN A 504 -24.29 -3.64 13.27
N ILE A 505 -23.00 -3.36 13.37
CA ILE A 505 -22.05 -3.46 12.25
C ILE A 505 -21.46 -4.87 12.12
N GLU A 506 -21.42 -5.41 10.91
CA GLU A 506 -20.58 -6.56 10.51
C GLU A 506 -19.63 -6.20 9.36
N THR A 507 -18.42 -6.76 9.39
CA THR A 507 -17.43 -6.59 8.32
C THR A 507 -17.44 -7.80 7.38
N SER A 508 -17.44 -7.55 6.07
CA SER A 508 -17.29 -8.59 5.05
C SER A 508 -16.10 -8.34 4.14
N LEU A 509 -15.53 -9.44 3.63
CA LEU A 509 -14.72 -9.42 2.41
C LEU A 509 -15.66 -9.33 1.20
N VAL A 510 -15.56 -8.25 0.44
CA VAL A 510 -16.37 -8.00 -0.76
C VAL A 510 -15.51 -8.19 -2.00
N ILE A 511 -16.10 -8.75 -3.06
CA ILE A 511 -15.54 -8.71 -4.41
C ILE A 511 -16.53 -8.09 -5.40
N GLY A 512 -16.04 -7.15 -6.21
CA GLY A 512 -16.74 -6.61 -7.38
C GLY A 512 -16.22 -7.25 -8.66
N ILE A 513 -17.13 -7.74 -9.51
CA ILE A 513 -16.85 -8.28 -10.83
C ILE A 513 -17.43 -7.32 -11.89
N PRO A 514 -16.65 -6.92 -12.93
CA PRO A 514 -17.16 -6.14 -14.05
C PRO A 514 -18.34 -6.80 -14.77
N ALA A 515 -19.28 -5.98 -15.24
CA ALA A 515 -20.44 -6.38 -16.04
C ALA A 515 -20.25 -6.13 -17.55
#